data_AF-A0A939EUY4-F1
#
_entry.id   AF-A0A939EUY4-F1
#
_cell.length_a   1.000
_cell.length_b   1.000
_cell.length_c   1.000
_cell.angle_alpha   90.00
_cell.angle_beta   90.00
_cell.angle_gamma   90.00
#
_symmetry.space_group_name_H-M   'P 1'
#
loop_
_entity.id
_entity.type
_entity.pdbx_description
1 polymer ?
#
loop_
_entity_poly.entity_id
_entity_poly.type
_entity_poly.pdbx_seq_one_letter_code
_entity_poly.pdbx_strand_id
1 'polypeptide(L)'
;MLRVAITGPESTGKTTLSRQLAAHYHASWVPEYARAYLEENGADYTLADLEAIARGQLAAETQAAAEAQARGHTLLFADTDLLVIKVWAEHAFGHCPAWILARLQQQRYDLVLLPNIDLPWEPDPLREHPHLRQHFFGVYHQALQDLQANFAVISDTAEARFKQARLLVDALLATEKPHSVI
;
A
#
# COMPACT_ATOMS: atom_id res chain seq x y z
N MET A 1 -16.78 -2.35 -4.60
CA MET A 1 -15.49 -2.81 -5.16
C MET A 1 -14.54 -2.89 -4.00
N LEU A 2 -13.97 -4.06 -3.76
CA LEU A 2 -13.02 -4.29 -2.70
C LEU A 2 -11.68 -3.65 -3.03
N ARG A 3 -10.99 -3.12 -2.02
CA ARG A 3 -9.70 -2.47 -2.12
C ARG A 3 -8.71 -3.13 -1.18
N VAL A 4 -7.59 -3.58 -1.72
CA VAL A 4 -6.50 -4.17 -0.95
C VAL A 4 -5.26 -3.29 -1.09
N ALA A 5 -4.80 -2.71 0.02
CA ALA A 5 -3.54 -1.97 0.06
C ALA A 5 -2.38 -2.91 0.36
N ILE A 6 -1.24 -2.67 -0.30
CA ILE A 6 0.04 -3.22 0.12
C ILE A 6 0.84 -2.03 0.65
N THR A 7 1.02 -1.97 1.97
CA THR A 7 1.68 -0.87 2.67
C THR A 7 2.91 -1.36 3.42
N GLY A 8 3.75 -0.45 3.87
CA GLY A 8 4.92 -0.76 4.68
C GLY A 8 6.23 -0.17 4.16
N PRO A 9 7.34 -0.53 4.81
CA PRO A 9 8.63 0.09 4.53
C PRO A 9 9.14 -0.20 3.11
N GLU A 10 10.10 0.60 2.68
CA GLU A 10 10.89 0.38 1.47
C GLU A 10 11.57 -1.00 1.45
N SER A 11 11.92 -1.48 0.25
CA SER A 11 12.58 -2.80 0.05
C SER A 11 11.89 -3.98 0.72
N THR A 12 10.55 -4.05 0.66
CA THR A 12 9.76 -5.20 1.17
C THR A 12 8.98 -5.95 0.10
N GLY A 13 9.14 -5.55 -1.17
CA GLY A 13 8.52 -6.21 -2.32
C GLY A 13 7.07 -5.81 -2.61
N LYS A 14 6.63 -4.65 -2.12
CA LYS A 14 5.24 -4.16 -2.29
C LYS A 14 4.80 -4.16 -3.76
N THR A 15 5.53 -3.46 -4.63
CA THR A 15 5.26 -3.38 -6.07
C THR A 15 5.16 -4.74 -6.74
N THR A 16 6.13 -5.62 -6.45
CA THR A 16 6.14 -6.97 -7.01
C THR A 16 4.90 -7.76 -6.58
N LEU A 17 4.57 -7.72 -5.29
CA LEU A 17 3.41 -8.43 -4.76
C LEU A 17 2.09 -7.88 -5.32
N SER A 18 1.92 -6.56 -5.35
CA SER A 18 0.70 -5.92 -5.87
C SER A 18 0.45 -6.27 -7.33
N ARG A 19 1.51 -6.27 -8.16
CA ARG A 19 1.43 -6.71 -9.56
C ARG A 19 1.09 -8.20 -9.69
N GLN A 20 1.71 -9.06 -8.90
CA GLN A 20 1.43 -10.50 -8.92
C GLN A 20 -0.02 -10.80 -8.54
N LEU A 21 -0.54 -10.14 -7.51
CA LEU A 21 -1.93 -10.28 -7.07
C LEU A 21 -2.89 -9.79 -8.16
N ALA A 22 -2.67 -8.60 -8.72
CA ALA A 22 -3.52 -8.06 -9.78
C ALA A 22 -3.55 -8.96 -11.02
N ALA A 23 -2.39 -9.49 -11.44
CA ALA A 23 -2.32 -10.45 -12.52
C ALA A 23 -3.08 -11.76 -12.21
N HIS A 24 -2.95 -12.27 -10.98
CA HIS A 24 -3.61 -13.50 -10.56
C HIS A 24 -5.14 -13.39 -10.52
N TYR A 25 -5.67 -12.28 -10.00
CA TYR A 25 -7.11 -12.05 -9.85
C TYR A 25 -7.76 -11.38 -11.07
N HIS A 26 -6.99 -11.12 -12.13
CA HIS A 26 -7.43 -10.30 -13.27
C HIS A 26 -8.02 -8.96 -12.81
N ALA A 27 -7.38 -8.36 -11.82
CA ALA A 27 -7.82 -7.15 -11.15
C ALA A 27 -6.98 -5.94 -11.59
N SER A 28 -7.49 -4.74 -11.31
CA SER A 28 -6.73 -3.51 -11.54
C SER A 28 -5.69 -3.30 -10.42
N TRP A 29 -4.61 -2.59 -10.75
CA TRP A 29 -3.55 -2.21 -9.80
C TRP A 29 -3.18 -0.75 -9.97
N VAL A 30 -2.93 -0.08 -8.85
CA VAL A 30 -2.44 1.31 -8.77
C VAL A 30 -0.97 1.28 -8.34
N PRO A 31 -0.03 1.79 -9.16
CA PRO A 31 1.38 1.88 -8.80
C PRO A 31 1.68 3.00 -7.80
N GLU A 32 2.85 2.93 -7.16
CA GLU A 32 3.28 3.91 -6.17
C GLU A 32 3.58 5.25 -6.88
N TYR A 33 2.77 6.26 -6.61
CA TYR A 33 2.88 7.56 -7.25
C TYR A 33 4.21 8.26 -6.90
N ALA A 34 4.69 8.08 -5.66
CA ALA A 34 5.96 8.62 -5.20
C ALA A 34 7.13 8.20 -6.11
N ARG A 35 7.11 6.96 -6.62
CA ARG A 35 8.17 6.45 -7.49
C ARG A 35 8.28 7.28 -8.76
N ALA A 36 7.17 7.43 -9.48
CA ALA A 36 7.14 8.22 -10.71
C ALA A 36 7.49 9.69 -10.46
N TYR A 37 6.96 10.26 -9.36
CA TYR A 37 7.21 11.65 -8.99
C TYR A 37 8.70 11.92 -8.72
N LEU A 38 9.35 11.09 -7.92
CA LEU A 38 10.75 11.28 -7.54
C LEU A 38 11.73 10.93 -8.68
N GLU A 39 11.37 10.00 -9.57
CA GLU A 39 12.14 9.77 -10.80
C GLU A 39 12.14 11.00 -11.72
N GLU A 40 11.02 11.75 -11.76
CA GLU A 40 10.88 12.95 -12.59
C GLU A 40 11.50 14.20 -11.93
N ASN A 41 11.32 14.37 -10.62
CA ASN A 41 11.65 15.61 -9.89
C ASN A 41 12.94 15.52 -9.06
N GLY A 42 13.50 14.32 -8.86
CA GLY A 42 14.68 14.07 -8.05
C GLY A 42 14.36 13.40 -6.71
N ALA A 43 15.40 12.86 -6.07
CA ALA A 43 15.30 12.15 -4.79
C ALA A 43 15.14 13.08 -3.58
N ASP A 44 15.55 14.34 -3.70
CA ASP A 44 15.34 15.36 -2.68
C ASP A 44 13.90 15.87 -2.75
N TYR A 45 13.19 15.87 -1.62
CA TYR A 45 11.80 16.32 -1.54
C TYR A 45 11.55 17.25 -0.37
N THR A 46 10.50 18.05 -0.49
CA THR A 46 9.96 18.91 0.55
C THR A 46 8.63 18.36 1.07
N LEU A 47 8.10 18.96 2.14
CA LEU A 47 6.77 18.64 2.63
C LEU A 47 5.67 18.90 1.57
N ALA A 48 5.84 19.96 0.76
CA ALA A 48 4.90 20.27 -0.32
C ALA A 48 4.90 19.18 -1.41
N ASP A 49 6.05 18.57 -1.67
CA ASP A 49 6.17 17.45 -2.61
C ASP A 49 5.48 16.20 -2.05
N LEU A 50 5.62 15.91 -0.75
CA LEU A 50 4.85 14.83 -0.10
C LEU A 50 3.33 15.07 -0.18
N GLU A 51 2.88 16.32 -0.04
CA GLU A 51 1.47 16.66 -0.25
C GLU A 51 1.03 16.45 -1.71
N ALA A 52 1.86 16.82 -2.68
CA ALA A 52 1.60 16.59 -4.09
C ALA A 52 1.54 15.09 -4.40
N ILE A 53 2.47 14.31 -3.86
CA ILE A 53 2.52 12.85 -3.97
C ILE A 53 1.26 12.22 -3.37
N ALA A 54 0.84 12.65 -2.17
CA ALA A 54 -0.39 12.16 -1.54
C ALA A 54 -1.62 12.44 -2.41
N ARG A 55 -1.74 13.64 -2.98
CA ARG A 55 -2.84 13.98 -3.91
C ARG A 55 -2.77 13.14 -5.18
N GLY A 56 -1.58 12.92 -5.72
CA GLY A 56 -1.34 12.07 -6.88
C GLY A 56 -1.77 10.63 -6.64
N GLN A 57 -1.38 10.04 -5.50
CA GLN A 57 -1.79 8.69 -5.11
C GLN A 57 -3.31 8.58 -5.01
N LEU A 58 -3.98 9.53 -4.34
CA LEU A 58 -5.44 9.56 -4.22
C LEU A 58 -6.16 9.69 -5.56
N ALA A 59 -5.63 10.53 -6.46
CA ALA A 59 -6.19 10.73 -7.78
C ALA A 59 -6.02 9.46 -8.64
N ALA A 60 -4.84 8.85 -8.64
CA ALA A 60 -4.55 7.60 -9.32
C ALA A 60 -5.45 6.46 -8.81
N GLU A 61 -5.63 6.37 -7.50
CA GLU A 61 -6.53 5.41 -6.86
C GLU A 61 -8.00 5.62 -7.26
N THR A 62 -8.46 6.87 -7.32
CA THR A 62 -9.83 7.21 -7.73
C THR A 62 -10.07 6.85 -9.20
N GLN A 63 -9.12 7.22 -10.07
CA GLN A 63 -9.21 6.93 -11.51
C GLN A 63 -9.20 5.42 -11.75
N ALA A 64 -8.24 4.70 -11.16
CA ALA A 64 -8.12 3.25 -11.33
C ALA A 64 -9.37 2.51 -10.83
N ALA A 65 -9.99 2.99 -9.75
CA ALA A 65 -11.25 2.45 -9.26
C ALA A 65 -12.39 2.62 -10.27
N ALA A 66 -12.56 3.82 -10.82
CA ALA A 66 -13.58 4.09 -11.82
C ALA A 66 -13.37 3.24 -13.10
N GLU A 67 -12.14 3.14 -13.58
CA GLU A 67 -11.79 2.30 -14.72
C GLU A 67 -12.01 0.81 -14.45
N ALA A 68 -11.62 0.33 -13.27
CA ALA A 68 -11.85 -1.04 -12.84
C ALA A 68 -13.34 -1.39 -12.86
N GLN A 69 -14.17 -0.51 -12.28
CA GLN A 69 -15.63 -0.68 -12.25
C GLN A 69 -16.22 -0.68 -13.67
N ALA A 70 -15.76 0.21 -14.55
CA ALA A 70 -16.21 0.25 -15.95
C ALA A 70 -15.86 -1.05 -16.72
N ARG A 71 -14.77 -1.73 -16.34
CA ARG A 71 -14.38 -3.06 -16.88
C ARG A 71 -15.05 -4.22 -16.15
N GLY A 72 -15.93 -3.96 -15.17
CA GLY A 72 -16.61 -4.99 -14.38
C GLY A 72 -15.72 -5.64 -13.32
N HIS A 73 -14.56 -5.09 -13.01
CA HIS A 73 -13.69 -5.60 -11.94
C HIS A 73 -14.32 -5.28 -10.58
N THR A 74 -14.25 -6.24 -9.66
CA THR A 74 -14.76 -6.11 -8.28
C THR A 74 -13.66 -5.87 -7.26
N LEU A 75 -12.39 -5.93 -7.68
CA LEU A 75 -11.20 -5.87 -6.83
C LEU A 75 -10.17 -4.90 -7.41
N LEU A 76 -9.53 -4.10 -6.53
CA LEU A 76 -8.45 -3.18 -6.85
C LEU A 76 -7.30 -3.35 -5.84
N PHE A 77 -6.07 -3.46 -6.33
CA PHE A 77 -4.86 -3.46 -5.51
C PHE A 77 -4.15 -2.09 -5.55
N ALA A 78 -3.71 -1.58 -4.40
CA ALA A 78 -2.97 -0.33 -4.32
C ALA A 78 -1.55 -0.55 -3.78
N ASP A 79 -0.55 -0.18 -4.56
CA ASP A 79 0.82 0.07 -4.14
C ASP A 79 0.99 1.60 -4.16
N THR A 80 1.02 2.34 -3.09
CA THR A 80 0.79 2.00 -1.69
C THR A 80 -0.41 2.82 -1.19
N ASP A 81 -0.45 3.18 0.09
CA ASP A 81 -1.47 4.05 0.68
C ASP A 81 -0.88 5.33 1.29
N LEU A 82 -1.74 6.20 1.82
CA LEU A 82 -1.31 7.44 2.47
C LEU A 82 -0.55 7.22 3.78
N LEU A 83 -0.52 6.00 4.33
CA LEU A 83 0.22 5.74 5.56
C LEU A 83 1.71 5.87 5.29
N VAL A 84 2.18 5.46 4.12
CA VAL A 84 3.56 5.69 3.67
C VAL A 84 3.89 7.18 3.68
N ILE A 85 3.00 8.02 3.15
CA ILE A 85 3.24 9.48 3.13
C ILE A 85 3.23 10.08 4.53
N LYS A 86 2.33 9.63 5.41
CA LYS A 86 2.34 10.04 6.83
C LYS A 86 3.67 9.72 7.50
N VAL A 87 4.15 8.48 7.35
CA VAL A 87 5.40 8.02 7.98
C VAL A 87 6.59 8.86 7.50
N TRP A 88 6.68 9.10 6.19
CA TRP A 88 7.77 9.93 5.64
C TRP A 88 7.66 11.41 6.05
N ALA A 89 6.46 11.97 6.09
CA ALA A 89 6.25 13.35 6.54
C ALA A 89 6.69 13.53 8.01
N GLU A 90 6.29 12.61 8.89
CA GLU A 90 6.68 12.63 10.30
C GLU A 90 8.17 12.39 10.49
N HIS A 91 8.77 11.47 9.71
CA HIS A 91 10.18 11.16 9.82
C HIS A 91 11.08 12.31 9.34
N ALA A 92 10.83 12.84 8.14
CA ALA A 92 11.67 13.85 7.50
C ALA A 92 11.40 15.28 8.01
N PHE A 93 10.16 15.60 8.37
CA PHE A 93 9.72 16.97 8.70
C PHE A 93 9.09 17.12 10.09
N GLY A 94 9.07 16.05 10.89
CA GLY A 94 8.58 16.05 12.27
C GLY A 94 7.06 16.17 12.42
N HIS A 95 6.30 16.28 11.32
CA HIS A 95 4.84 16.36 11.34
C HIS A 95 4.22 15.94 10.01
N CYS A 96 2.96 15.51 10.05
CA CYS A 96 2.15 15.21 8.86
C CYS A 96 1.05 16.26 8.68
N PRO A 97 0.82 16.78 7.46
CA PRO A 97 -0.28 17.69 7.17
C PRO A 97 -1.64 17.13 7.62
N ALA A 98 -2.42 17.95 8.33
CA ALA A 98 -3.66 17.51 8.97
C ALA A 98 -4.68 16.88 8.00
N TRP A 99 -4.69 17.31 6.74
CA TRP A 99 -5.59 16.76 5.73
C TRP A 99 -5.23 15.31 5.33
N ILE A 100 -3.94 14.94 5.35
CA ILE A 100 -3.49 13.57 5.09
C ILE A 100 -3.96 12.67 6.24
N LEU A 101 -3.78 13.13 7.48
CA LEU A 101 -4.27 12.43 8.68
C LEU A 101 -5.79 12.24 8.65
N ALA A 102 -6.54 13.31 8.33
CA ALA A 102 -7.99 13.24 8.20
C ALA A 102 -8.41 12.27 7.08
N ARG A 103 -7.68 12.26 5.96
CA ARG A 103 -7.95 11.36 4.84
C ARG A 103 -7.68 9.91 5.20
N LEU A 104 -6.60 9.60 5.93
CA LEU A 104 -6.30 8.26 6.42
C LEU A 104 -7.43 7.67 7.27
N GLN A 105 -8.06 8.49 8.11
CA GLN A 105 -9.20 8.05 8.94
C GLN A 105 -10.46 7.76 8.12
N GLN A 106 -10.62 8.45 6.98
CA GLN A 106 -11.77 8.29 6.09
C GLN A 106 -11.57 7.17 5.06
N GLN A 107 -10.32 6.93 4.65
CA GLN A 107 -9.97 5.96 3.62
C GLN A 107 -10.02 4.56 4.21
N ARG A 108 -10.85 3.72 3.60
CA ARG A 108 -11.04 2.34 4.03
C ARG A 108 -10.55 1.42 2.93
N TYR A 109 -9.51 0.66 3.24
CA TYR A 109 -9.17 -0.57 2.54
C TYR A 109 -9.87 -1.71 3.25
N ASP A 110 -10.39 -2.64 2.48
CA ASP A 110 -11.07 -3.83 3.01
C ASP A 110 -10.05 -4.84 3.57
N LEU A 111 -8.81 -4.78 3.09
CA LEU A 111 -7.66 -5.49 3.62
C LEU A 111 -6.38 -4.68 3.38
N VAL A 112 -5.49 -4.66 4.37
CA VAL A 112 -4.14 -4.12 4.24
C VAL A 112 -3.12 -5.24 4.44
N LEU A 113 -2.24 -5.44 3.47
CA LEU A 113 -1.13 -6.38 3.56
C LEU A 113 0.13 -5.61 3.93
N LEU A 114 0.76 -6.01 5.04
CA LEU A 114 2.03 -5.45 5.51
C LEU A 114 3.15 -6.49 5.31
N PRO A 115 3.95 -6.40 4.24
CA PRO A 115 5.08 -7.31 4.05
C PRO A 115 6.18 -7.02 5.07
N ASN A 116 6.67 -8.08 5.71
CA ASN A 116 7.76 -8.01 6.68
C ASN A 116 9.11 -7.70 6.00
N ILE A 117 10.18 -7.51 6.77
CA ILE A 117 11.51 -7.10 6.28
C ILE A 117 12.44 -8.27 5.96
N ASP A 118 11.92 -9.50 5.89
CA ASP A 118 12.73 -10.72 5.69
C ASP A 118 13.44 -10.79 4.33
N LEU A 119 12.95 -10.06 3.32
CA LEU A 119 13.64 -9.97 2.04
C LEU A 119 14.95 -9.17 2.19
N PRO A 120 16.00 -9.51 1.43
CA PRO A 120 17.24 -8.75 1.45
C PRO A 120 16.99 -7.31 1.00
N TRP A 121 17.79 -6.39 1.52
CA TRP A 121 17.82 -5.04 0.99
C TRP A 121 18.35 -5.05 -0.44
N GLU A 122 17.67 -4.34 -1.32
CA GLU A 122 18.13 -4.11 -2.68
C GLU A 122 18.50 -2.62 -2.80
N PRO A 123 19.74 -2.27 -3.19
CA PRO A 123 20.13 -0.88 -3.40
C PRO A 123 19.31 -0.24 -4.53
N ASP A 124 18.79 0.95 -4.27
CA ASP A 124 18.09 1.76 -5.26
C ASP A 124 18.31 3.25 -4.90
N PRO A 125 18.49 4.16 -5.88
CA PRO A 125 18.81 5.57 -5.61
C PRO A 125 17.75 6.34 -4.81
N LEU A 126 16.51 5.85 -4.77
CA LEU A 126 15.40 6.49 -4.06
C LEU A 126 15.14 5.86 -2.68
N ARG A 127 16.00 4.94 -2.23
CA ARG A 127 15.84 4.25 -0.95
C ARG A 127 16.82 4.76 0.08
N GLU A 128 16.31 5.17 1.24
CA GLU A 128 17.04 6.07 2.14
C GLU A 128 17.65 5.37 3.36
N HIS A 129 17.00 4.32 3.88
CA HIS A 129 17.27 3.85 5.25
C HIS A 129 17.43 2.32 5.39
N PRO A 130 18.48 1.73 4.78
CA PRO A 130 18.75 0.29 4.85
C PRO A 130 18.91 -0.25 6.29
N HIS A 131 19.32 0.61 7.23
CA HIS A 131 19.57 0.23 8.63
C HIS A 131 18.36 0.42 9.56
N LEU A 132 17.30 1.10 9.11
CA LEU A 132 16.11 1.39 9.91
C LEU A 132 14.90 0.52 9.54
N ARG A 133 15.10 -0.54 8.76
CA ARG A 133 14.01 -1.41 8.28
C ARG A 133 13.12 -1.94 9.41
N GLN A 134 13.73 -2.40 10.51
CA GLN A 134 12.99 -2.89 11.69
C GLN A 134 12.23 -1.77 12.41
N HIS A 135 12.83 -0.59 12.49
CA HIS A 135 12.18 0.59 13.07
C HIS A 135 10.94 0.97 12.27
N PHE A 136 11.09 1.18 10.95
CA PHE A 136 9.96 1.55 10.11
C PHE A 136 8.89 0.47 10.08
N PHE A 137 9.25 -0.82 10.02
CA PHE A 137 8.27 -1.89 10.14
C PHE A 137 7.42 -1.75 11.41
N GLY A 138 8.05 -1.48 12.56
CA GLY A 138 7.36 -1.22 13.82
C GLY A 138 6.43 0.00 13.75
N VAL A 139 6.86 1.10 13.11
CA VAL A 139 6.04 2.29 12.90
C VAL A 139 4.79 1.98 12.07
N TYR A 140 4.94 1.29 10.94
CA TYR A 140 3.80 0.88 10.10
C TYR A 140 2.85 -0.06 10.83
N HIS A 141 3.40 -1.06 11.53
CA HIS A 141 2.61 -2.02 12.30
C HIS A 141 1.78 -1.31 13.38
N GLN A 142 2.40 -0.44 14.18
CA GLN A 142 1.71 0.30 15.23
C GLN A 142 0.64 1.23 14.64
N ALA A 143 0.96 1.95 13.57
CA ALA A 143 0.00 2.85 12.94
C ALA A 143 -1.24 2.12 12.39
N LEU A 144 -1.07 0.91 11.83
CA LEU A 144 -2.21 0.09 11.39
C LEU A 144 -3.05 -0.42 12.56
N GLN A 145 -2.43 -0.71 13.72
CA GLN A 145 -3.15 -1.05 14.95
C GLN A 145 -3.95 0.15 15.48
N ASP A 146 -3.34 1.34 15.50
CA ASP A 146 -3.98 2.58 15.97
C ASP A 146 -5.15 3.00 15.07
N LEU A 147 -5.03 2.74 13.76
CA LEU A 147 -6.10 2.92 12.78
C LEU A 147 -7.21 1.85 12.88
N GLN A 148 -7.03 0.82 13.70
CA GLN A 148 -7.89 -0.36 13.77
C GLN A 148 -8.14 -0.96 12.37
N ALA A 149 -7.11 -0.96 11.52
CA ALA A 149 -7.20 -1.45 10.16
C ALA A 149 -7.43 -2.97 10.14
N ASN A 150 -8.16 -3.46 9.14
CA ASN A 150 -8.16 -4.89 8.83
C ASN A 150 -6.86 -5.23 8.10
N PHE A 151 -5.81 -5.58 8.84
CA PHE A 151 -4.49 -5.83 8.26
C PHE A 151 -3.90 -7.18 8.66
N ALA A 152 -2.99 -7.67 7.81
CA ALA A 152 -2.22 -8.87 8.06
C ALA A 152 -0.76 -8.67 7.69
N VAL A 153 0.13 -9.19 8.54
CA VAL A 153 1.56 -9.28 8.25
C VAL A 153 1.82 -10.52 7.39
N ILE A 154 2.55 -10.35 6.29
CA ILE A 154 3.00 -11.46 5.44
C ILE A 154 4.53 -11.51 5.39
N SER A 155 5.09 -12.71 5.49
CA SER A 155 6.52 -12.89 5.77
C SER A 155 7.14 -14.00 4.93
N ASP A 156 8.46 -14.18 5.11
CA ASP A 156 9.29 -15.21 4.47
C ASP A 156 9.60 -14.87 2.99
N THR A 157 9.84 -15.88 2.15
CA THR A 157 10.16 -15.73 0.73
C THR A 157 9.05 -15.03 -0.07
N ALA A 158 9.42 -14.50 -1.25
CA ALA A 158 8.45 -13.88 -2.17
C ALA A 158 7.28 -14.83 -2.53
N GLU A 159 7.56 -16.13 -2.72
CA GLU A 159 6.53 -17.13 -3.00
C GLU A 159 5.62 -17.38 -1.80
N ALA A 160 6.19 -17.48 -0.59
CA ALA A 160 5.42 -17.66 0.64
C ALA A 160 4.50 -16.46 0.91
N ARG A 161 4.99 -15.23 0.72
CA ARG A 161 4.20 -14.00 0.85
C ARG A 161 3.04 -13.96 -0.13
N PHE A 162 3.29 -14.32 -1.40
CA PHE A 162 2.24 -14.37 -2.41
C PHE A 162 1.15 -15.40 -2.05
N LYS A 163 1.54 -16.58 -1.56
CA LYS A 163 0.60 -17.61 -1.06
C LYS A 163 -0.23 -17.10 0.13
N GLN A 164 0.41 -16.47 1.11
CA GLN A 164 -0.28 -15.89 2.28
C GLN A 164 -1.26 -14.79 1.86
N ALA A 165 -0.81 -13.86 1.02
CA ALA A 165 -1.64 -12.77 0.50
C ALA A 165 -2.87 -13.30 -0.24
N ARG A 166 -2.71 -14.32 -1.09
CA ARG A 166 -3.83 -14.96 -1.78
C ARG A 166 -4.85 -15.57 -0.83
N LEU A 167 -4.41 -16.31 0.19
CA LEU A 167 -5.33 -16.90 1.17
C LEU A 167 -6.20 -15.84 1.84
N LEU A 168 -5.60 -14.70 2.20
CA LEU A 168 -6.29 -13.58 2.83
C LEU A 168 -7.26 -12.88 1.87
N VAL A 169 -6.85 -12.65 0.62
CA VAL A 169 -7.72 -12.06 -0.41
C VAL A 169 -8.86 -13.00 -0.78
N ASP A 170 -8.62 -14.30 -0.91
CA ASP A 170 -9.65 -15.32 -1.17
C ASP A 170 -10.68 -15.34 -0.03
N ALA A 171 -10.22 -15.25 1.23
CA ALA A 171 -11.10 -15.14 2.39
C ALA A 171 -11.95 -13.86 2.34
N LEU A 172 -11.35 -12.72 1.99
CA LEU A 172 -12.08 -11.46 1.80
C LEU A 172 -13.16 -11.60 0.71
N LEU A 173 -12.81 -12.15 -0.45
CA LEU A 173 -13.74 -12.37 -1.57
C LEU A 173 -14.88 -13.34 -1.22
N ALA A 174 -14.64 -14.31 -0.33
CA ALA A 174 -15.66 -15.24 0.12
C ALA A 174 -16.70 -14.58 1.02
N THR A 175 -16.34 -13.55 1.80
CA THR A 175 -17.29 -12.80 2.64
C THR A 175 -18.27 -11.95 1.85
N GLU A 176 -17.92 -11.54 0.63
CA GLU A 176 -18.78 -10.75 -0.27
C GLU A 176 -19.81 -11.59 -1.02
N LYS A 177 -19.65 -12.91 -1.13
CA LYS A 177 -20.67 -13.77 -1.76
C LYS A 177 -21.75 -14.05 -0.72
N PRO A 178 -22.99 -13.52 -0.86
CA PRO A 178 -24.07 -13.98 -0.01
C PRO A 178 -24.24 -15.48 -0.27
N HIS A 179 -24.46 -16.24 0.80
CA HIS A 179 -24.93 -17.62 0.65
C HIS A 179 -26.15 -17.59 -0.28
N SER A 180 -25.98 -18.05 -1.50
CA SER A 180 -27.10 -18.45 -2.35
C SER A 180 -27.75 -19.63 -1.65
N VAL A 181 -28.73 -19.34 -0.79
CA VAL A 181 -29.61 -20.36 -0.24
C VAL A 181 -30.41 -20.87 -1.44
N ILE A 182 -30.18 -22.16 -1.73
CA ILE A 182 -30.79 -22.97 -2.78
C ILE A 182 -32.31 -22.99 -2.61
#